data_AF-A0A432YWX7-F1
#
_entry.id   AF-A0A432YWX7-F1
#
_cell.length_a   1.000
_cell.length_b   1.000
_cell.length_c   1.000
_cell.angle_alpha   90.00
_cell.angle_beta   90.00
_cell.angle_gamma   90.00
#
_symmetry.space_group_name_H-M   'P 1'
#
loop_
_entity.id
_entity.type
_entity.pdbx_description
1 polymer ?
#
loop_
_entity_poly.entity_id
_entity_poly.type
_entity_poly.pdbx_seq_one_letter_code
_entity_poly.pdbx_strand_id
1 'polypeptide(L)'
;MKKLKALLIAITLSVVTGCSSIPLSTMIKLMNLNPLEADPNQIVVAVKSPDEVDVRDGDVVIDFSFRTGNPDTSFSYSYPVIVDSNYVIPVTLKNELEKDEQFTVMRLSEKDAQLMKQGQEAIRKYRSAHEEGGAGSINVRLLSACQSKELTWGNSELDVYLKVDQTDEFLLFLDDIDLSELDINKDC
;
A
#
# COMPACT_ATOMS: atom_id res chain seq x y z
N MET A 1 22.95 37.36 -24.98
CA MET A 1 22.63 35.97 -25.41
C MET A 1 23.19 34.86 -24.51
N LYS A 2 24.33 35.02 -23.82
CA LYS A 2 24.87 33.99 -22.89
C LYS A 2 24.04 33.79 -21.61
N LYS A 3 23.43 34.85 -21.08
CA LYS A 3 22.59 34.78 -19.86
C LYS A 3 21.24 34.08 -20.08
N LEU A 4 20.69 34.14 -21.29
CA LEU A 4 19.44 33.46 -21.65
C LEU A 4 19.62 31.94 -21.80
N LYS A 5 20.80 31.50 -22.27
CA LYS A 5 21.16 30.07 -22.35
C LYS A 5 21.44 29.45 -20.97
N ALA A 6 21.98 30.23 -20.03
CA ALA A 6 22.20 29.76 -18.66
C ALA A 6 20.87 29.58 -17.89
N LEU A 7 19.88 30.45 -18.13
CA LEU A 7 18.55 30.32 -17.52
C LEU A 7 17.78 29.11 -18.06
N LEU A 8 17.95 28.77 -19.33
CA LEU A 8 17.33 27.60 -19.97
C LEU A 8 17.91 26.26 -19.51
N ILE A 9 19.15 26.22 -19.02
CA ILE A 9 19.79 25.00 -18.48
C ILE A 9 19.38 24.77 -17.01
N ALA A 10 19.04 25.83 -16.27
CA ALA A 10 18.62 25.74 -14.87
C ALA A 10 17.18 25.23 -14.70
N ILE A 11 16.31 25.36 -15.71
CA ILE A 11 14.90 24.96 -15.66
C ILE A 11 14.71 23.46 -15.96
N THR A 12 15.67 22.81 -16.63
CA THR A 12 15.56 21.40 -17.03
C THR A 12 15.88 20.39 -15.92
N LEU A 13 16.29 20.83 -14.72
CA LEU A 13 16.66 19.95 -13.60
C LEU A 13 15.62 19.83 -12.48
N SER A 14 14.49 20.54 -12.57
CA SER A 14 13.51 20.62 -11.48
C SER A 14 12.24 19.79 -11.71
N VAL A 15 12.35 18.66 -12.41
CA VAL A 15 11.24 17.70 -12.55
C VAL A 15 11.66 16.37 -11.94
N VAL A 16 11.88 16.37 -10.63
CA VAL A 16 11.69 15.17 -9.82
C VAL A 16 10.29 15.31 -9.29
N THR A 17 9.30 14.90 -10.07
CA THR A 17 7.97 14.62 -9.53
C THR A 17 8.16 13.52 -8.51
N GLY A 18 7.73 13.76 -7.26
CA GLY A 18 7.65 12.73 -6.23
C GLY A 18 6.71 11.64 -6.73
N CYS A 19 7.27 10.62 -7.37
CA CYS A 19 6.54 9.39 -7.57
C CYS A 19 6.66 8.66 -6.24
N SER A 20 5.56 8.50 -5.50
CA SER A 20 5.51 7.56 -4.38
C SER A 20 6.11 6.24 -4.89
N SER A 21 7.26 5.85 -4.37
CA SER A 21 8.07 4.77 -4.96
C SER A 21 8.27 3.66 -3.96
N ILE A 22 8.20 2.43 -4.45
CA ILE A 22 8.54 1.27 -3.62
C ILE A 22 10.07 1.24 -3.48
N PRO A 23 10.64 1.23 -2.27
CA PRO A 23 12.08 1.09 -2.09
C PRO A 23 12.62 -0.16 -2.77
N LEU A 24 13.80 -0.06 -3.40
CA LEU A 24 14.40 -1.18 -4.15
C LEU A 24 14.61 -2.43 -3.27
N SER A 25 14.96 -2.22 -1.99
CA SER A 25 15.11 -3.30 -1.00
C SER A 25 13.78 -4.04 -0.76
N THR A 26 12.67 -3.31 -0.63
CA THR A 26 11.33 -3.88 -0.52
C THR A 26 10.95 -4.61 -1.81
N MET A 27 11.25 -4.05 -2.98
CA MET A 27 10.96 -4.68 -4.27
C MET A 27 11.61 -6.07 -4.37
N ILE A 28 12.88 -6.22 -3.97
CA ILE A 28 13.58 -7.52 -3.98
C ILE A 28 12.93 -8.51 -3.01
N LYS A 29 12.53 -8.07 -1.80
CA LYS A 29 11.84 -8.94 -0.84
C LYS A 29 10.48 -9.40 -1.41
N LEU A 30 9.69 -8.49 -1.97
CA LEU A 30 8.40 -8.79 -2.59
C LEU A 30 8.52 -9.71 -3.82
N MET A 31 9.59 -9.60 -4.61
CA MET A 31 9.82 -10.51 -5.75
C MET A 31 10.03 -11.96 -5.32
N ASN A 32 10.57 -12.19 -4.12
CA ASN A 32 10.78 -13.53 -3.58
C ASN A 32 9.57 -14.04 -2.77
N LEU A 33 8.64 -13.15 -2.42
CA LEU A 33 7.37 -13.53 -1.82
C LEU A 33 6.47 -14.11 -2.90
N ASN A 34 5.80 -15.23 -2.58
CA ASN A 34 4.74 -15.78 -3.41
C ASN A 34 3.39 -15.37 -2.81
N PRO A 35 2.70 -14.34 -3.34
CA PRO A 35 1.44 -13.87 -2.77
C PRO A 35 0.31 -14.89 -2.86
N LEU A 36 0.48 -15.95 -3.66
CA LEU A 36 -0.45 -17.08 -3.70
C LEU A 36 -0.23 -18.07 -2.58
N GLU A 37 0.81 -17.95 -1.77
CA GLU A 37 1.05 -18.84 -0.62
C GLU A 37 0.83 -18.15 0.72
N ALA A 38 0.85 -16.81 0.74
CA ALA A 38 0.50 -16.01 1.91
C ALA A 38 -0.93 -16.32 2.39
N ASP A 39 -1.10 -16.43 3.72
CA ASP A 39 -2.42 -16.49 4.35
C ASP A 39 -3.02 -15.07 4.41
N PRO A 40 -4.15 -14.79 3.72
CA PRO A 40 -4.75 -13.46 3.74
C PRO A 40 -5.08 -12.93 5.14
N ASN A 41 -5.30 -13.81 6.13
CA ASN A 41 -5.54 -13.40 7.52
C ASN A 41 -4.29 -12.87 8.23
N GLN A 42 -3.11 -13.12 7.67
CA GLN A 42 -1.83 -12.66 8.20
C GLN A 42 -1.33 -11.38 7.52
N ILE A 43 -2.02 -10.92 6.48
CA ILE A 43 -1.70 -9.66 5.84
C ILE A 43 -2.06 -8.50 6.78
N VAL A 44 -1.06 -7.70 7.11
CA VAL A 44 -1.20 -6.51 7.95
C VAL A 44 -0.66 -5.31 7.20
N VAL A 45 -1.44 -4.24 7.18
CA VAL A 45 -1.04 -2.94 6.66
C VAL A 45 -0.87 -1.99 7.82
N ALA A 46 0.22 -1.24 7.87
CA ALA A 46 0.39 -0.15 8.82
C ALA A 46 0.63 1.14 8.04
N VAL A 47 -0.16 2.16 8.30
CA VAL A 47 0.00 3.48 7.69
C VAL A 47 0.62 4.42 8.72
N LYS A 48 1.79 4.97 8.39
CA LYS A 48 2.40 6.07 9.13
C LYS A 48 1.81 7.37 8.63
N SER A 49 1.33 8.21 9.54
CA SER A 49 0.75 9.50 9.19
C SER A 49 1.06 10.53 10.28
N PRO A 50 0.96 11.83 9.96
CA PRO A 50 0.94 12.88 10.98
C PRO A 50 -0.19 12.66 11.99
N ASP A 51 -0.01 13.13 13.23
CA ASP A 51 -1.01 13.05 14.31
C ASP A 51 -2.33 13.80 14.00
N GLU A 52 -2.31 14.73 13.04
CA GLU A 52 -3.49 15.44 12.55
C GLU A 52 -4.26 14.69 11.45
N VAL A 53 -3.74 13.54 11.01
CA VAL A 53 -4.33 12.71 9.97
C VAL A 53 -4.67 11.33 10.53
N ASP A 54 -5.95 10.99 10.44
CA ASP A 54 -6.48 9.69 10.83
C ASP A 54 -6.78 8.86 9.58
N VAL A 55 -6.29 7.62 9.57
CA VAL A 55 -6.67 6.61 8.58
C VAL A 55 -7.74 5.71 9.20
N ARG A 56 -8.83 5.45 8.48
CA ARG A 56 -10.04 4.78 8.97
C ARG A 56 -10.38 3.55 8.13
N ASP A 57 -11.37 2.79 8.59
CA ASP A 57 -11.89 1.63 7.87
C ASP A 57 -12.22 1.99 6.41
N GLY A 58 -11.64 1.23 5.47
CA GLY A 58 -11.87 1.39 4.04
C GLY A 58 -11.03 2.47 3.35
N ASP A 59 -10.26 3.28 4.08
CA ASP A 59 -9.33 4.25 3.48
C ASP A 59 -8.18 3.56 2.73
N VAL A 60 -7.85 2.35 3.13
CA VAL A 60 -6.88 1.49 2.46
C VAL A 60 -7.59 0.29 1.84
N VAL A 61 -7.17 -0.06 0.62
CA VAL A 61 -7.72 -1.18 -0.16
C VAL A 61 -6.60 -2.07 -0.67
N ILE A 62 -6.81 -3.38 -0.56
CA ILE A 62 -5.98 -4.40 -1.21
C ILE A 62 -6.66 -4.83 -2.49
N ASP A 63 -6.04 -4.55 -3.64
CA ASP A 63 -6.47 -5.06 -4.93
C ASP A 63 -5.83 -6.43 -5.19
N PHE A 64 -6.64 -7.38 -5.60
CA PHE A 64 -6.22 -8.74 -5.93
C PHE A 64 -6.84 -9.15 -7.26
N SER A 65 -5.98 -9.39 -8.25
CA SER A 65 -6.41 -9.71 -9.61
C SER A 65 -5.65 -10.88 -10.21
N PHE A 66 -6.31 -11.52 -11.17
CA PHE A 66 -5.74 -12.55 -12.00
C PHE A 66 -6.22 -12.37 -13.43
N ARG A 67 -5.27 -12.23 -14.35
CA ARG A 67 -5.53 -12.08 -15.78
C ARG A 67 -5.00 -13.29 -16.54
N THR A 68 -5.86 -13.85 -17.38
CA THR A 68 -5.56 -14.96 -18.28
C THR A 68 -5.85 -14.56 -19.72
N GLY A 69 -5.61 -15.46 -20.67
CA GLY A 69 -6.01 -15.25 -22.07
C GLY A 69 -7.53 -15.24 -22.29
N ASN A 70 -8.30 -15.76 -21.33
CA ASN A 70 -9.76 -15.78 -21.35
C ASN A 70 -10.33 -14.83 -20.28
N PRO A 71 -11.14 -13.82 -20.65
CA PRO A 71 -11.75 -12.91 -19.68
C PRO A 71 -12.66 -13.63 -18.67
N ASP A 72 -13.30 -14.74 -19.03
CA ASP A 72 -14.22 -15.48 -18.14
C ASP A 72 -13.49 -16.17 -16.96
N THR A 73 -12.20 -16.40 -17.11
CA THR A 73 -11.32 -16.96 -16.07
C THR A 73 -10.43 -15.90 -15.42
N SER A 74 -10.63 -14.63 -15.78
CA SER A 74 -9.94 -13.49 -15.19
C SER A 74 -10.83 -12.83 -14.14
N PHE A 75 -10.23 -12.26 -13.11
CA PHE A 75 -10.96 -11.50 -12.09
C PHE A 75 -10.13 -10.33 -11.55
N SER A 76 -10.83 -9.36 -10.97
CA SER A 76 -10.24 -8.23 -10.25
C SER A 76 -11.12 -7.90 -9.07
N TYR A 77 -10.59 -8.02 -7.86
CA TYR A 77 -11.28 -7.73 -6.62
C TYR A 77 -10.55 -6.65 -5.84
N SER A 78 -11.29 -5.85 -5.09
CA SER A 78 -10.78 -4.82 -4.21
C SER A 78 -11.36 -5.06 -2.83
N TYR A 79 -10.50 -5.25 -1.84
CA TYR A 79 -10.89 -5.55 -0.47
C TYR A 79 -10.48 -4.39 0.44
N PRO A 80 -11.45 -3.61 0.98
CA PRO A 80 -11.13 -2.62 1.99
C PRO A 80 -10.58 -3.31 3.25
N VAL A 81 -9.55 -2.72 3.84
CA VAL A 81 -9.06 -3.16 5.15
C VAL A 81 -9.71 -2.36 6.27
N ILE A 82 -9.77 -2.97 7.44
CA ILE A 82 -10.36 -2.42 8.66
C ILE A 82 -9.29 -2.21 9.71
N VAL A 83 -9.46 -1.18 10.53
CA VAL A 83 -8.56 -0.82 11.63
C VAL A 83 -8.55 -1.94 12.67
N ASP A 84 -7.33 -2.24 13.12
CA ASP A 84 -7.05 -3.23 14.14
C ASP A 84 -6.44 -2.56 15.37
N SER A 85 -7.32 -2.01 16.20
CA SER A 85 -6.93 -1.30 17.44
C SER A 85 -6.27 -2.21 18.48
N ASN A 86 -6.33 -3.53 18.32
CA ASN A 86 -5.71 -4.50 19.22
C ASN A 86 -4.32 -4.94 18.74
N TYR A 87 -3.86 -4.49 17.56
CA TYR A 87 -2.55 -4.87 17.07
C TYR A 87 -1.44 -4.28 17.92
N VAL A 88 -0.52 -5.13 18.39
CA VAL A 88 0.66 -4.66 19.10
C VAL A 88 1.74 -4.31 18.08
N ILE A 89 1.93 -3.01 17.85
CA ILE A 89 2.97 -2.50 16.95
C ILE A 89 4.36 -2.95 17.45
N PRO A 90 5.14 -3.66 16.63
CA PRO A 90 6.46 -4.13 17.03
C PRO A 90 7.44 -2.97 17.21
N VAL A 91 8.45 -3.15 18.07
CA VAL A 91 9.46 -2.12 18.37
C VAL A 91 10.19 -1.66 17.11
N THR A 92 10.47 -2.57 16.18
CA THR A 92 11.11 -2.24 14.90
C THR A 92 10.32 -1.21 14.12
N LEU A 93 9.00 -1.36 14.00
CA LEU A 93 8.15 -0.39 13.32
C LEU A 93 8.01 0.90 14.12
N LYS A 94 7.91 0.83 15.45
CA LYS A 94 7.86 2.04 16.31
C LYS A 94 9.10 2.93 16.18
N ASN A 95 10.27 2.35 15.88
CA ASN A 95 11.50 3.12 15.69
C ASN A 95 11.49 3.96 14.41
N GLU A 96 10.55 3.71 13.49
CA GLU A 96 10.35 4.49 12.26
C GLU A 96 9.47 5.74 12.49
N LEU A 97 8.86 5.90 13.68
CA LEU A 97 8.06 7.08 14.02
C LEU A 97 8.96 8.27 14.34
N GLU A 98 8.70 9.40 13.69
CA GLU A 98 9.20 10.69 14.10
C GLU A 98 8.28 11.35 15.15
N LYS A 99 8.63 12.59 15.53
CA LYS A 99 7.82 13.36 16.47
C LYS A 99 6.54 13.82 15.76
N ASP A 100 5.40 13.69 16.46
CA ASP A 100 4.07 14.09 15.96
C ASP A 100 3.56 13.21 14.81
N GLU A 101 4.03 11.95 14.74
CA GLU A 101 3.55 10.90 13.83
C GLU A 101 2.93 9.72 14.60
N GLN A 102 2.01 9.04 13.94
CA GLN A 102 1.32 7.86 14.45
C GLN A 102 1.23 6.75 13.40
N PHE A 103 1.02 5.52 13.88
CA PHE A 103 0.70 4.36 13.05
C PHE A 103 -0.75 3.96 13.23
N THR A 104 -1.48 3.81 12.13
CA THR A 104 -2.75 3.08 12.08
C THR A 104 -2.51 1.70 11.49
N VAL A 105 -2.83 0.65 12.24
CA VAL A 105 -2.70 -0.74 11.78
C VAL A 105 -4.05 -1.27 11.33
N MET A 106 -4.05 -1.97 10.19
CA MET A 106 -5.23 -2.44 9.51
C MET A 106 -5.03 -3.87 9.00
N ARG A 107 -6.14 -4.59 8.85
CA ARG A 107 -6.17 -5.97 8.33
C ARG A 107 -7.40 -6.20 7.46
N LEU A 108 -7.39 -7.27 6.67
CA LEU A 108 -8.62 -7.73 6.01
C LEU A 108 -9.67 -8.14 7.06
N SER A 109 -10.94 -7.93 6.75
CA SER A 109 -12.02 -8.58 7.51
C SER A 109 -11.90 -10.11 7.33
N GLU A 110 -12.37 -10.90 8.30
CA GLU A 110 -12.33 -12.38 8.19
C GLU A 110 -13.05 -12.88 6.93
N LYS A 111 -14.15 -12.20 6.56
CA LYS A 111 -14.90 -12.48 5.34
C LYS A 111 -14.07 -12.21 4.08
N ASP A 112 -13.41 -11.06 4.00
CA ASP A 112 -12.63 -10.67 2.83
C ASP A 112 -11.34 -11.47 2.71
N ALA A 113 -10.70 -11.80 3.83
CA ALA A 113 -9.58 -12.73 3.87
C ALA A 113 -9.98 -14.11 3.31
N GLN A 114 -11.17 -14.61 3.67
CA GLN A 114 -11.68 -15.87 3.14
C GLN A 114 -12.02 -15.80 1.64
N LEU A 115 -12.56 -14.68 1.15
CA LEU A 115 -12.80 -14.47 -0.29
C LEU A 115 -11.48 -14.40 -1.07
N MET A 116 -10.47 -13.70 -0.55
CA MET A 116 -9.15 -13.65 -1.16
C MET A 116 -8.52 -15.05 -1.23
N LYS A 117 -8.65 -15.85 -0.16
CA LYS A 117 -8.17 -17.24 -0.12
C LYS A 117 -8.83 -18.11 -1.18
N GLN A 118 -10.15 -17.97 -1.39
CA GLN A 118 -10.86 -18.66 -2.47
C GLN A 118 -10.33 -18.25 -3.85
N GLY A 119 -10.04 -16.96 -4.04
CA GLY A 119 -9.42 -16.48 -5.27
C GLY A 119 -8.01 -17.07 -5.48
N GLN A 120 -7.18 -17.17 -4.44
CA GLN A 120 -5.89 -17.86 -4.52
C GLN A 120 -6.06 -19.34 -4.91
N GLU A 121 -7.03 -20.05 -4.35
CA GLU A 121 -7.35 -21.44 -4.71
C GLU A 121 -7.78 -21.57 -6.17
N ALA A 122 -8.61 -20.65 -6.66
CA ALA A 122 -9.01 -20.60 -8.07
C ALA A 122 -7.79 -20.40 -9.00
N ILE A 123 -6.85 -19.52 -8.64
CA ILE A 123 -5.61 -19.33 -9.40
C ILE A 123 -4.76 -20.61 -9.41
N ARG A 124 -4.58 -21.25 -8.25
CA ARG A 124 -3.80 -22.51 -8.14
C ARG A 124 -4.43 -23.59 -9.03
N LYS A 125 -5.75 -23.75 -8.98
CA LYS A 125 -6.49 -24.68 -9.83
C LYS A 125 -6.31 -24.35 -11.32
N TYR A 126 -6.43 -23.07 -11.70
CA TYR A 126 -6.22 -22.65 -13.08
C TYR A 126 -4.81 -23.03 -13.57
N ARG A 127 -3.77 -22.64 -12.83
CA ARG A 127 -2.36 -22.90 -13.19
C ARG A 127 -2.01 -24.39 -13.24
N SER A 128 -2.70 -25.23 -12.47
CA SER A 128 -2.51 -26.68 -12.53
C SER A 128 -3.05 -27.32 -13.81
N ALA A 129 -3.97 -26.66 -14.51
CA ALA A 129 -4.66 -27.18 -15.69
C ALA A 129 -4.28 -26.48 -17.00
N HIS A 130 -3.51 -25.38 -16.95
CA HIS A 130 -3.23 -24.50 -18.08
C HIS A 130 -1.74 -24.14 -18.11
N GLU A 131 -1.01 -24.65 -19.11
CA GLU A 131 0.44 -24.44 -19.25
C GLU A 131 0.80 -22.99 -19.57
N GLU A 132 -0.10 -22.25 -20.24
CA GLU A 132 0.06 -20.82 -20.52
C GLU A 132 0.00 -19.97 -19.24
N GLY A 133 -0.50 -20.53 -18.14
CA GLY A 133 -0.58 -19.89 -16.84
C GLY A 133 -1.43 -18.63 -16.85
N GLY A 134 -1.00 -17.62 -16.08
CA GLY A 134 -1.71 -16.35 -15.97
C GLY A 134 -0.98 -15.38 -15.05
N ALA A 135 -1.27 -14.10 -15.21
CA ALA A 135 -0.65 -13.01 -14.46
C ALA A 135 -1.52 -12.68 -13.24
N GLY A 136 -1.00 -12.95 -12.04
CA GLY A 136 -1.60 -12.50 -10.78
C GLY A 136 -0.99 -11.18 -10.34
N SER A 137 -1.76 -10.35 -9.65
CA SER A 137 -1.28 -9.12 -9.02
C SER A 137 -1.98 -8.92 -7.68
N ILE A 138 -1.19 -8.51 -6.69
CA ILE A 138 -1.66 -7.95 -5.43
C ILE A 138 -1.09 -6.54 -5.33
N ASN A 139 -1.92 -5.58 -4.93
CA ASN A 139 -1.52 -4.20 -4.73
C ASN A 139 -2.22 -3.62 -3.50
N VAL A 140 -1.59 -2.65 -2.84
CA VAL A 140 -2.21 -1.87 -1.77
C VAL A 140 -2.36 -0.44 -2.26
N ARG A 141 -3.52 0.16 -2.02
CA ARG A 141 -3.77 1.58 -2.31
C ARG A 141 -4.30 2.27 -1.06
N LEU A 142 -3.77 3.45 -0.81
CA LEU A 142 -4.38 4.43 0.09
C LEU A 142 -5.26 5.34 -0.77
N LEU A 143 -6.56 5.39 -0.47
CA LEU A 143 -7.57 6.12 -1.26
C LEU A 143 -7.91 7.47 -0.67
N SER A 144 -8.01 7.51 0.65
CA SER A 144 -8.49 8.65 1.42
C SER A 144 -7.78 8.70 2.76
N ALA A 145 -7.88 9.85 3.42
CA ALA A 145 -7.53 10.01 4.81
C ALA A 145 -8.42 11.10 5.42
N CYS A 146 -8.62 11.03 6.74
CA CYS A 146 -9.37 12.03 7.47
C CYS A 146 -8.42 13.06 8.09
N GLN A 147 -8.67 14.33 7.83
CA GLN A 147 -7.96 15.41 8.51
C GLN A 147 -8.71 15.77 9.80
N SER A 148 -8.18 15.39 10.97
CA SER A 148 -8.82 15.61 12.27
C SER A 148 -8.51 17.00 12.87
N LYS A 149 -7.44 17.66 12.41
CA LYS A 149 -7.01 19.01 12.84
C LYS A 149 -6.39 19.78 11.68
N GLU A 150 -6.22 21.10 11.85
CA GLU A 150 -5.48 21.91 10.88
C GLU A 150 -4.05 21.35 10.72
N LEU A 151 -3.70 20.98 9.48
CA LEU A 151 -2.37 20.50 9.14
C LEU A 151 -1.38 21.63 9.39
N THR A 152 -0.44 21.41 10.30
CA THR A 152 0.69 22.32 10.43
C THR A 152 1.63 22.09 9.24
N TRP A 153 2.16 23.17 8.66
CA TRP A 153 3.00 23.12 7.48
C TRP A 153 4.33 22.42 7.84
N GLY A 154 4.39 21.10 7.68
CA GLY A 154 5.53 20.29 8.09
C GLY A 154 5.52 18.92 7.41
N ASN A 155 4.55 18.06 7.76
CA ASN A 155 4.42 16.72 7.20
C ASN A 155 3.02 16.55 6.59
N SER A 156 2.98 16.38 5.27
CA SER A 156 1.76 16.07 4.51
C SER A 156 1.89 14.73 3.77
N GLU A 157 2.80 13.88 4.22
CA GLU A 157 3.16 12.63 3.57
C GLU A 157 2.72 11.44 4.42
N LEU A 158 2.38 10.34 3.77
CA LEU A 158 1.97 9.09 4.39
C LEU A 158 2.80 7.94 3.82
N ASP A 159 3.20 7.05 4.72
CA ASP A 159 3.94 5.84 4.35
C ASP A 159 3.07 4.61 4.64
N VAL A 160 3.04 3.68 3.71
CA VAL A 160 2.32 2.42 3.86
C VAL A 160 3.32 1.29 4.00
N TYR A 161 3.26 0.60 5.14
CA TYR A 161 4.04 -0.59 5.42
C TYR A 161 3.16 -1.83 5.26
N LEU A 162 3.70 -2.88 4.66
CA LEU A 162 3.03 -4.14 4.42
C LEU A 162 3.78 -5.28 5.12
N LYS A 163 3.03 -6.15 5.79
CA LYS A 163 3.50 -7.43 6.33
C LYS A 163 2.62 -8.54 5.78
N VAL A 164 3.22 -9.57 5.18
CA VAL A 164 2.51 -10.61 4.41
C VAL A 164 2.41 -11.93 5.18
N ASP A 165 3.39 -12.22 6.04
CA ASP A 165 3.41 -13.37 6.95
C ASP A 165 3.70 -12.91 8.39
N GLN A 166 3.20 -13.60 9.41
CA GLN A 166 3.46 -13.23 10.80
C GLN A 166 4.93 -13.28 11.21
N THR A 167 5.73 -14.12 10.57
CA THR A 167 7.17 -14.25 10.81
C THR A 167 8.00 -13.17 10.11
N ASP A 168 7.41 -12.46 9.14
CA ASP A 168 8.07 -11.40 8.42
C ASP A 168 8.14 -10.09 9.23
N GLU A 169 9.09 -9.24 8.83
CA GLU A 169 9.12 -7.83 9.22
C GLU A 169 8.15 -7.01 8.36
N PHE A 170 7.74 -5.85 8.86
CA PHE A 170 7.04 -4.87 8.02
C PHE A 170 8.00 -4.35 6.94
N LEU A 171 7.49 -4.24 5.72
CA LEU A 171 8.19 -3.72 4.57
C LEU A 171 7.56 -2.40 4.16
N LEU A 172 8.35 -1.34 4.02
CA LEU A 172 7.89 -0.07 3.46
C LEU A 172 7.45 -0.31 2.01
N PHE A 173 6.14 -0.25 1.77
CA PHE A 173 5.49 -0.63 0.52
C PHE A 173 5.20 0.60 -0.36
N LEU A 174 4.67 1.67 0.23
CA LEU A 174 4.53 2.98 -0.42
C LEU A 174 5.16 4.03 0.50
N ASP A 175 5.87 4.97 -0.09
CA ASP A 175 6.69 5.98 0.59
C ASP A 175 6.31 7.35 0.05
N ASP A 176 6.33 8.38 0.91
CA ASP A 176 6.12 9.79 0.57
C ASP A 176 4.79 10.07 -0.17
N ILE A 177 3.67 9.46 0.25
CA ILE A 177 2.35 9.74 -0.37
C ILE A 177 1.85 11.11 0.07
N ASP A 178 1.81 12.08 -0.85
CA ASP A 178 1.28 13.41 -0.57
C ASP A 178 -0.25 13.37 -0.35
N LEU A 179 -0.71 13.94 0.78
CA LEU A 179 -2.12 14.11 1.13
C LEU A 179 -2.96 14.75 0.02
N SER A 180 -2.38 15.62 -0.80
CA SER A 180 -3.06 16.27 -1.92
C SER A 180 -3.40 15.32 -3.07
N GLU A 181 -2.78 14.15 -3.13
CA GLU A 181 -3.10 13.08 -4.08
C GLU A 181 -4.26 12.19 -3.60
N LEU A 182 -4.69 12.35 -2.35
CA LEU A 182 -5.75 11.57 -1.71
C LEU A 182 -7.08 12.33 -1.67
N ASP A 183 -8.18 11.58 -1.53
CA ASP A 183 -9.48 12.18 -1.19
C ASP A 183 -9.50 12.52 0.31
N ILE A 184 -9.21 13.78 0.64
CA ILE A 184 -9.15 14.27 2.02
C ILE A 184 -10.52 14.75 2.48
N ASN A 185 -11.09 14.04 3.46
CA ASN A 185 -12.31 14.48 4.12
C ASN A 185 -11.97 15.37 5.33
N LYS A 186 -12.67 16.50 5.47
CA LYS A 186 -12.51 17.48 6.56
C LYS A 186 -13.63 17.42 7.60
N ASP A 187 -14.72 16.70 7.30
CA ASP A 187 -15.87 16.51 8.17
C ASP A 187 -15.98 15.04 8.55
N CYS A 188 -15.02 14.61 9.36
CA CYS A 188 -14.90 13.27 9.87
C CYS A 188 -14.58 13.34 11.38
#